data_AF-A0A8J7L5G1-F1
#
_entry.id   AF-A0A8J7L5G1-F1
#
_cell.length_a   1.000
_cell.length_b   1.000
_cell.length_c   1.000
_cell.angle_alpha   90.00
_cell.angle_beta   90.00
_cell.angle_gamma   90.00
#
_symmetry.space_group_name_H-M   'P 1'
#
loop_
_entity.id
_entity.type
_entity.pdbx_description
1 polymer ?
#
loop_
_entity_poly.entity_id
_entity_poly.type
_entity_poly.pdbx_seq_one_letter_code
_entity_poly.pdbx_strand_id
1 'polypeptide(L)'
;MKNIFTKVKTTLAVATVASIATLVNVSSADAASFELDWLGEQNYSAKGKFSYDDSFLGNIVTKDQLTDFAISFFNPEGDLLQNFTYDFPNPSSSFNFNFDTVTKTVLQSDSFDTPNGFDLGSNFATDVTGLFFYTYANAEEGLPEAKIFLKDDLSPEVCDTYPDCRLDLGGQLTATAVPEPGAILGLLVVGSLSRVLKRKLVS
;
A
#
# COMPACT_ATOMS: atom_id res chain seq x y z
N MET A 1 6.28 26.35 73.00
CA MET A 1 6.59 26.40 71.55
C MET A 1 5.97 25.18 70.90
N LYS A 2 5.32 25.40 69.75
CA LYS A 2 4.61 24.39 68.94
C LYS A 2 5.53 23.23 68.57
N ASN A 3 4.98 22.02 68.46
CA ASN A 3 5.04 21.26 67.21
C ASN A 3 3.98 20.16 67.17
N ILE A 4 3.22 20.21 66.08
CA ILE A 4 2.13 19.33 65.68
C ILE A 4 2.75 18.33 64.70
N PHE A 5 2.60 17.04 64.93
CA PHE A 5 2.85 16.03 63.90
C PHE A 5 1.61 15.17 63.72
N THR A 6 0.77 15.60 62.78
CA THR A 6 -0.41 14.90 62.32
C THR A 6 0.01 13.70 61.46
N LYS A 7 -0.40 12.49 61.84
CA LYS A 7 -0.23 11.28 61.01
C LYS A 7 -1.24 11.31 59.87
N VAL A 8 -0.77 11.47 58.63
CA VAL A 8 -1.61 11.29 57.43
C VAL A 8 -1.69 9.78 57.16
N LYS A 9 -2.88 9.20 57.33
CA LYS A 9 -3.19 7.86 56.80
C LYS A 9 -3.62 8.04 55.34
N THR A 10 -2.77 7.61 54.42
CA THR A 10 -3.11 7.57 53.00
C THR A 10 -3.87 6.28 52.71
N THR A 11 -5.19 6.38 52.53
CA THR A 11 -6.01 5.27 52.00
C THR A 11 -5.92 5.31 50.48
N LEU A 12 -5.21 4.35 49.88
CA LEU A 12 -5.20 4.13 48.44
C LEU A 12 -6.57 3.58 48.02
N ALA A 13 -7.39 4.42 47.39
CA ALA A 13 -8.56 3.97 46.65
C ALA A 13 -8.07 3.33 45.34
N VAL A 14 -8.05 2.00 45.28
CA VAL A 14 -7.87 1.27 44.03
C VAL A 14 -9.18 1.37 43.26
N ALA A 15 -9.27 2.34 42.36
CA ALA A 15 -10.36 2.42 41.40
C ALA A 15 -10.13 1.34 40.33
N THR A 16 -10.83 0.21 40.44
CA THR A 16 -10.93 -0.75 39.35
C THR A 16 -11.74 -0.12 38.22
N VAL A 17 -11.06 0.37 37.19
CA VAL A 17 -11.70 0.73 35.92
C VAL A 17 -12.12 -0.57 35.25
N ALA A 18 -13.39 -0.93 35.38
CA ALA A 18 -14.00 -1.95 34.54
C ALA A 18 -14.20 -1.32 33.16
N SER A 19 -13.22 -1.50 32.26
CA SER A 19 -13.39 -1.17 30.86
C SER A 19 -14.45 -2.10 30.28
N ILE A 20 -15.67 -1.60 30.12
CA ILE A 20 -16.69 -2.26 29.31
C ILE A 20 -16.18 -2.14 27.88
N ALA A 21 -15.51 -3.18 27.39
CA ALA A 21 -15.22 -3.31 25.97
C ALA A 21 -16.56 -3.51 25.26
N THR A 22 -17.18 -2.41 24.83
CA THR A 22 -18.20 -2.48 23.80
C THR A 22 -17.53 -3.08 22.57
N LEU A 23 -17.78 -4.37 22.34
CA LEU A 23 -17.54 -5.04 21.07
C LEU A 23 -18.46 -4.38 20.04
N VAL A 24 -18.08 -3.19 19.57
CA VAL A 24 -18.52 -2.74 18.27
C VAL A 24 -17.88 -3.71 17.29
N ASN A 25 -18.69 -4.67 16.86
CA ASN A 25 -18.45 -5.41 15.64
C ASN A 25 -18.59 -4.37 14.53
N VAL A 26 -17.55 -3.53 14.36
CA VAL A 26 -17.45 -2.66 13.19
C VAL A 26 -17.40 -3.65 12.05
N SER A 27 -18.48 -3.73 11.27
CA SER A 27 -18.45 -4.43 9.99
C SER A 27 -17.16 -3.99 9.32
N SER A 28 -16.29 -4.95 8.97
CA SER A 28 -15.20 -4.65 8.06
C SER A 28 -15.82 -3.83 6.94
N ALA A 29 -15.26 -2.66 6.65
CA ALA A 29 -15.57 -2.05 5.37
C ALA A 29 -15.20 -3.15 4.35
N ASP A 30 -16.13 -3.50 3.47
CA ASP A 30 -16.03 -4.59 2.48
C ASP A 30 -15.01 -4.23 1.40
N ALA A 31 -13.81 -3.85 1.84
CA ALA A 31 -12.82 -3.13 1.06
C ALA A 31 -11.41 -3.58 1.44
N ALA A 32 -10.85 -4.46 0.62
CA ALA A 32 -9.45 -4.80 0.68
C ALA A 32 -8.58 -3.57 0.41
N SER A 33 -7.56 -3.40 1.25
CA SER A 33 -6.58 -2.33 1.14
C SER A 33 -5.18 -2.91 1.07
N PHE A 34 -4.33 -2.30 0.26
CA PHE A 34 -2.94 -2.72 0.06
C PHE A 34 -2.02 -1.50 0.11
N GLU A 35 -0.85 -1.68 0.72
CA GLU A 35 0.28 -0.78 0.58
C GLU A 35 1.08 -1.17 -0.66
N LEU A 36 1.55 -0.17 -1.39
CA LEU A 36 2.44 -0.32 -2.53
C LEU A 36 3.84 0.09 -2.13
N ASP A 37 4.84 -0.71 -2.51
CA ASP A 37 6.24 -0.36 -2.38
C ASP A 37 6.99 -0.71 -3.69
N TRP A 38 7.83 0.22 -4.13
CA TRP A 38 8.79 0.00 -5.21
C TRP A 38 10.15 0.56 -4.81
N LEU A 39 11.20 -0.17 -5.17
CA LEU A 39 12.59 0.26 -5.05
C LEU A 39 13.25 0.01 -6.41
N GLY A 40 13.69 1.10 -7.03
CA GLY A 40 14.41 1.04 -8.30
C GLY A 40 15.89 0.67 -8.13
N GLU A 41 16.55 0.40 -9.25
CA GLU A 41 17.96 -0.01 -9.29
C GLU A 41 18.91 1.13 -8.90
N GLN A 42 18.48 2.39 -9.07
CA GLN A 42 19.21 3.61 -8.74
C GLN A 42 18.82 4.19 -7.36
N ASN A 43 18.11 3.41 -6.52
CA ASN A 43 17.60 3.77 -5.20
C ASN A 43 16.49 4.84 -5.18
N TYR A 44 15.89 5.16 -6.32
CA TYR A 44 14.59 5.83 -6.27
C TYR A 44 13.56 4.87 -5.66
N SER A 45 12.57 5.43 -4.99
CA SER A 45 11.55 4.61 -4.33
C SER A 45 10.16 5.18 -4.50
N ALA A 46 9.16 4.33 -4.35
CA ALA A 46 7.77 4.74 -4.30
C ALA A 46 7.05 4.05 -3.15
N LYS A 47 6.13 4.78 -2.53
CA LYS A 47 5.21 4.29 -1.51
C LYS A 47 3.81 4.71 -1.85
N GLY A 48 2.86 3.79 -1.74
CA GLY A 48 1.48 4.08 -2.10
C GLY A 48 0.49 3.20 -1.36
N LYS A 49 -0.76 3.38 -1.73
CA LYS A 49 -1.86 2.54 -1.30
C LYS A 49 -2.95 2.50 -2.36
N PHE A 50 -3.69 1.41 -2.38
CA PHE A 50 -4.93 1.32 -3.13
C PHE A 50 -5.94 0.47 -2.37
N SER A 51 -7.20 0.63 -2.73
CA SER A 51 -8.28 -0.21 -2.23
C SER A 51 -9.30 -0.52 -3.32
N TYR A 52 -10.03 -1.61 -3.12
CA TYR A 52 -11.13 -2.05 -3.98
C TYR A 52 -12.17 -2.79 -3.13
N ASP A 53 -13.35 -3.03 -3.69
CA ASP A 53 -14.44 -3.75 -3.02
C ASP A 53 -14.17 -5.27 -2.97
N ASP A 54 -14.36 -5.89 -1.81
CA ASP A 54 -14.06 -7.31 -1.59
C ASP A 54 -14.86 -8.28 -2.46
N SER A 55 -15.97 -7.83 -3.05
CA SER A 55 -16.71 -8.61 -4.05
C SER A 55 -15.88 -8.99 -5.28
N PHE A 56 -14.74 -8.33 -5.52
CA PHE A 56 -13.81 -8.65 -6.60
C PHE A 56 -12.76 -9.71 -6.26
N LEU A 57 -12.69 -10.21 -5.03
CA LEU A 57 -11.77 -11.27 -4.65
C LEU A 57 -11.89 -12.50 -5.57
N GLY A 58 -10.75 -13.03 -6.00
CA GLY A 58 -10.67 -14.13 -6.97
C GLY A 58 -10.61 -13.70 -8.44
N ASN A 59 -10.67 -12.40 -8.72
CA ASN A 59 -10.55 -11.83 -10.08
C ASN A 59 -9.33 -10.89 -10.20
N ILE A 60 -9.08 -10.41 -11.41
CA ILE A 60 -8.22 -9.24 -11.64
C ILE A 60 -9.04 -7.99 -11.35
N VAL A 61 -8.51 -7.12 -10.50
CA VAL A 61 -9.03 -5.78 -10.22
C VAL A 61 -8.35 -4.80 -11.17
N THR A 62 -9.13 -4.09 -11.98
CA THR A 62 -8.65 -3.05 -12.89
C THR A 62 -8.86 -1.66 -12.29
N LYS A 63 -8.31 -0.62 -12.95
CA LYS A 63 -8.48 0.78 -12.57
C LYS A 63 -9.93 1.20 -12.30
N ASP A 64 -10.90 0.61 -13.01
CA ASP A 64 -12.31 0.99 -12.94
C ASP A 64 -13.00 0.43 -11.69
N GLN A 65 -12.34 -0.49 -10.99
CA GLN A 65 -12.82 -1.17 -9.78
C GLN A 65 -12.10 -0.68 -8.51
N LEU A 66 -11.16 0.26 -8.65
CA LEU A 66 -10.50 0.90 -7.52
C LEU A 66 -11.44 1.88 -6.84
N THR A 67 -11.35 1.95 -5.51
CA THR A 67 -12.05 2.93 -4.68
C THR A 67 -11.12 4.04 -4.19
N ASP A 68 -9.84 3.74 -4.04
CA ASP A 68 -8.78 4.69 -3.71
C ASP A 68 -7.47 4.26 -4.38
N PHE A 69 -6.65 5.23 -4.76
CA PHE A 69 -5.28 5.01 -5.23
C PHE A 69 -4.45 6.27 -5.00
N ALA A 70 -3.31 6.09 -4.33
CA ALA A 70 -2.31 7.13 -4.16
C ALA A 70 -0.91 6.53 -4.18
N ILE A 71 0.05 7.23 -4.77
CA ILE A 71 1.46 6.83 -4.76
C ILE A 71 2.38 8.05 -4.79
N SER A 72 3.40 8.04 -3.95
CA SER A 72 4.43 9.06 -3.83
C SER A 72 5.79 8.49 -4.23
N PHE A 73 6.59 9.29 -4.92
CA PHE A 73 7.93 8.95 -5.39
C PHE A 73 8.98 9.78 -4.66
N PHE A 74 10.13 9.16 -4.39
CA PHE A 74 11.22 9.77 -3.64
C PHE A 74 12.56 9.57 -4.36
N ASN A 75 13.45 10.56 -4.24
CA ASN A 75 14.83 10.44 -4.70
C ASN A 75 15.65 9.53 -3.75
N PRO A 76 16.90 9.18 -4.09
CA PRO A 76 17.76 8.36 -3.25
C PRO A 76 18.04 8.95 -1.85
N GLU A 77 17.98 10.26 -1.71
CA GLU A 77 18.14 10.97 -0.42
C GLU A 77 16.88 10.88 0.47
N GLY A 78 15.74 10.45 -0.09
CA GLY A 78 14.45 10.34 0.59
C GLY A 78 13.56 11.58 0.48
N ASP A 79 13.92 12.56 -0.35
CA ASP A 79 13.09 13.72 -0.65
C ASP A 79 11.96 13.35 -1.60
N LEU A 80 10.76 13.89 -1.36
CA LEU A 80 9.59 13.70 -2.22
C LEU A 80 9.80 14.37 -3.58
N LEU A 81 9.65 13.60 -4.65
CA LEU A 81 9.67 14.07 -6.03
C LEU A 81 8.28 14.45 -6.53
N GLN A 82 7.32 13.53 -6.40
CA GLN A 82 5.98 13.68 -6.94
C GLN A 82 5.00 12.77 -6.20
N ASN A 83 3.73 13.18 -6.16
CA ASN A 83 2.63 12.35 -5.66
C ASN A 83 1.47 12.32 -6.66
N PHE A 84 0.92 11.13 -6.90
CA PHE A 84 -0.26 10.90 -7.71
C PHE A 84 -1.42 10.45 -6.82
N THR A 85 -2.57 11.06 -7.01
CA THR A 85 -3.83 10.70 -6.38
C THR A 85 -4.92 10.78 -7.43
N TYR A 86 -5.81 9.80 -7.46
CA TYR A 86 -6.89 9.74 -8.44
C TYR A 86 -8.26 9.75 -7.76
N ASP A 87 -9.21 10.41 -8.44
CA ASP A 87 -10.62 10.26 -8.14
C ASP A 87 -11.18 9.06 -8.92
N PHE A 88 -12.04 8.27 -8.29
CA PHE A 88 -12.68 7.11 -8.91
C PHE A 88 -14.20 7.29 -9.05
N PRO A 89 -14.81 6.87 -10.18
CA PRO A 89 -14.17 6.25 -11.35
C PRO A 89 -13.27 7.24 -12.11
N ASN A 90 -12.05 6.83 -12.44
CA ASN A 90 -11.04 7.69 -13.06
C ASN A 90 -11.35 7.84 -14.57
N PRO A 91 -11.60 9.07 -15.06
CA PRO A 91 -11.99 9.30 -16.46
C PRO A 91 -10.83 9.16 -17.45
N SER A 92 -9.57 9.11 -16.97
CA SER A 92 -8.40 9.02 -17.83
C SER A 92 -8.30 7.64 -18.49
N SER A 93 -8.05 7.63 -19.80
CA SER A 93 -7.72 6.43 -20.55
C SER A 93 -6.24 6.04 -20.45
N SER A 94 -5.36 6.95 -20.01
CA SER A 94 -3.92 6.68 -19.90
C SER A 94 -3.55 5.98 -18.60
N PHE A 95 -4.38 6.07 -17.55
CA PHE A 95 -4.10 5.37 -16.30
C PHE A 95 -4.38 3.88 -16.51
N ASN A 96 -3.39 3.01 -16.26
CA ASN A 96 -3.53 1.57 -16.38
C ASN A 96 -3.01 0.90 -15.11
N PHE A 97 -3.92 0.24 -14.39
CA PHE A 97 -3.60 -0.48 -13.17
C PHE A 97 -4.41 -1.78 -13.16
N ASN A 98 -3.71 -2.90 -12.96
CA ASN A 98 -4.31 -4.21 -12.88
C ASN A 98 -3.66 -4.98 -11.72
N PHE A 99 -4.48 -5.58 -10.86
CA PHE A 99 -4.04 -6.28 -9.67
C PHE A 99 -4.68 -7.67 -9.61
N ASP A 100 -3.85 -8.71 -9.54
CA ASP A 100 -4.31 -10.08 -9.34
C ASP A 100 -4.56 -10.33 -7.86
N THR A 101 -5.84 -10.48 -7.50
CA THR A 101 -6.24 -10.69 -6.10
C THR A 101 -5.89 -12.08 -5.57
N VAL A 102 -5.64 -13.06 -6.44
CA VAL A 102 -5.26 -14.43 -6.08
C VAL A 102 -3.79 -14.50 -5.71
N THR A 103 -2.92 -13.95 -6.56
CA THR A 103 -1.46 -13.95 -6.36
C THR A 103 -0.99 -12.74 -5.54
N LYS A 104 -1.85 -11.73 -5.37
CA LYS A 104 -1.58 -10.45 -4.69
C LYS A 104 -0.45 -9.67 -5.35
N THR A 105 -0.45 -9.62 -6.68
CA THR A 105 0.57 -8.92 -7.45
C THR A 105 -0.01 -7.86 -8.36
N VAL A 106 0.66 -6.71 -8.45
CA VAL A 106 0.41 -5.75 -9.53
C VAL A 106 0.93 -6.34 -10.84
N LEU A 107 0.09 -6.37 -11.87
CA LEU A 107 0.48 -6.84 -13.20
C LEU A 107 1.37 -5.78 -13.86
N GLN A 108 2.56 -6.22 -14.29
CA GLN A 108 3.62 -5.32 -14.77
C GLN A 108 4.58 -6.02 -15.75
N SER A 109 4.14 -7.11 -16.37
CA SER A 109 4.96 -7.99 -17.22
C SER A 109 4.91 -7.67 -18.71
N ASP A 110 4.11 -6.66 -19.10
CA ASP A 110 3.92 -6.26 -20.49
C ASP A 110 3.88 -4.72 -20.60
N SER A 111 3.77 -4.17 -21.81
CA SER A 111 3.80 -2.72 -22.03
C SER A 111 2.61 -1.99 -21.39
N PHE A 112 2.85 -0.74 -21.02
CA PHE A 112 2.03 0.15 -20.19
C PHE A 112 0.54 0.25 -20.57
N ASP A 113 0.17 0.00 -21.82
CA ASP A 113 -1.19 0.10 -22.36
C ASP A 113 -1.91 -1.26 -22.50
N THR A 114 -1.30 -2.33 -22.02
CA THR A 114 -1.83 -3.70 -22.11
C THR A 114 -2.44 -4.18 -20.78
N PRO A 115 -3.28 -5.23 -20.76
CA PRO A 115 -3.86 -5.76 -19.52
C PRO A 115 -2.85 -6.27 -18.48
N ASN A 116 -1.63 -6.61 -18.91
CA ASN A 116 -0.55 -7.07 -18.02
C ASN A 116 0.52 -5.99 -17.79
N GLY A 117 0.29 -4.77 -18.26
CA GLY A 117 1.15 -3.62 -18.03
C GLY A 117 0.61 -2.69 -16.95
N PHE A 118 1.35 -1.59 -16.76
CA PHE A 118 1.09 -0.59 -15.74
C PHE A 118 1.48 0.81 -16.26
N ASP A 119 0.65 1.81 -15.97
CA ASP A 119 0.90 3.23 -16.24
C ASP A 119 0.20 4.12 -15.20
N LEU A 120 0.90 5.12 -14.66
CA LEU A 120 0.30 6.20 -13.87
C LEU A 120 -0.33 7.31 -14.71
N GLY A 121 -0.90 7.02 -15.87
CA GLY A 121 -1.67 8.03 -16.58
C GLY A 121 -0.85 8.92 -17.52
N SER A 122 0.35 8.49 -17.88
CA SER A 122 1.25 9.21 -18.78
C SER A 122 0.59 9.37 -20.16
N ASN A 123 0.29 10.60 -20.59
CA ASN A 123 -0.01 10.84 -21.99
C ASN A 123 1.25 11.31 -22.72
N PHE A 124 2.02 10.36 -23.24
CA PHE A 124 3.28 10.63 -23.95
C PHE A 124 3.17 11.58 -25.15
N ALA A 125 1.96 11.84 -25.66
CA ALA A 125 1.73 12.79 -26.75
C ALA A 125 1.52 14.24 -26.26
N THR A 126 1.14 14.46 -25.00
CA THR A 126 0.77 15.78 -24.47
C THR A 126 1.53 16.18 -23.21
N ASP A 127 1.96 15.20 -22.42
CA ASP A 127 2.61 15.40 -21.14
C ASP A 127 4.12 15.43 -21.42
N VAL A 128 4.61 16.64 -21.73
CA VAL A 128 6.03 16.87 -22.06
C VAL A 128 6.89 17.21 -20.85
N THR A 129 6.29 17.28 -19.66
CA THR A 129 6.97 17.61 -18.40
C THR A 129 6.34 16.83 -17.26
N GLY A 130 7.17 16.31 -16.37
CA GLY A 130 6.74 15.63 -15.15
C GLY A 130 7.34 14.24 -15.02
N LEU A 131 7.05 13.64 -13.87
CA LEU A 131 7.49 12.30 -13.53
C LEU A 131 6.53 11.28 -14.15
N PHE A 132 7.07 10.32 -14.88
CA PHE A 132 6.34 9.23 -15.53
C PHE A 132 6.78 7.90 -14.93
N PHE A 133 5.81 7.02 -14.70
CA PHE A 133 6.03 5.70 -14.12
C PHE A 133 5.18 4.66 -14.82
N TYR A 134 5.84 3.82 -15.62
CA TYR A 134 5.17 2.91 -16.54
C TYR A 134 6.02 1.69 -16.89
N THR A 135 5.38 0.62 -17.38
CA THR A 135 6.08 -0.56 -17.89
C THR A 135 6.30 -0.50 -19.40
N TYR A 136 7.44 -0.96 -19.89
CA TYR A 136 7.69 -1.00 -21.33
C TYR A 136 8.51 -2.23 -21.73
N ALA A 137 8.05 -2.89 -22.79
CA ALA A 137 8.73 -3.99 -23.46
C ALA A 137 8.85 -3.69 -24.97
N ASN A 138 10.05 -3.87 -25.51
CA ASN A 138 10.31 -3.82 -26.94
C ASN A 138 11.48 -4.74 -27.29
N ALA A 139 11.18 -5.95 -27.76
CA ALA A 139 12.20 -6.94 -28.10
C ALA A 139 13.12 -6.49 -29.25
N GLU A 140 12.62 -5.68 -30.19
CA GLU A 140 13.39 -5.18 -31.34
C GLU A 140 14.47 -4.17 -30.91
N GLU A 141 14.24 -3.48 -29.79
CA GLU A 141 15.16 -2.52 -29.18
C GLU A 141 15.97 -3.12 -28.02
N GLY A 142 15.94 -4.43 -27.84
CA GLY A 142 16.73 -5.13 -26.81
C GLY A 142 16.09 -5.15 -25.42
N LEU A 143 14.78 -4.88 -25.31
CA LEU A 143 13.97 -5.00 -24.10
C LEU A 143 12.91 -6.10 -24.26
N PRO A 144 13.30 -7.38 -24.35
CA PRO A 144 12.36 -8.49 -24.62
C PRO A 144 11.38 -8.77 -23.47
N GLU A 145 11.67 -8.29 -22.27
CA GLU A 145 10.82 -8.37 -21.09
C GLU A 145 10.48 -6.96 -20.62
N ALA A 146 9.26 -6.77 -20.11
CA ALA A 146 8.84 -5.48 -19.59
C ALA A 146 9.69 -5.09 -18.39
N LYS A 147 10.12 -3.82 -18.38
CA LYS A 147 10.72 -3.19 -17.21
C LYS A 147 9.87 -2.01 -16.77
N ILE A 148 9.95 -1.67 -15.49
CA ILE A 148 9.43 -0.40 -14.97
C ILE A 148 10.40 0.72 -15.30
N PHE A 149 9.87 1.87 -15.69
CA PHE A 149 10.63 3.07 -16.01
C PHE A 149 10.15 4.18 -15.07
N LEU A 150 11.09 4.79 -14.37
CA LEU A 150 10.89 6.08 -13.72
C LEU A 150 11.60 7.14 -14.56
N LYS A 151 10.84 8.04 -15.16
CA LYS A 151 11.35 9.08 -16.05
C LYS A 151 10.90 10.45 -15.55
N ASP A 152 11.72 11.46 -15.74
CA ASP A 152 11.30 12.87 -15.65
C ASP A 152 11.67 13.52 -16.99
N ASP A 153 10.66 13.85 -17.79
CA ASP A 153 10.83 13.94 -19.24
C ASP A 153 11.50 15.25 -19.69
N LEU A 154 12.61 15.08 -20.42
CA LEU A 154 13.10 16.00 -21.44
C LEU A 154 13.11 15.19 -22.75
N SER A 155 12.08 15.31 -23.60
CA SER A 155 11.90 14.75 -24.97
C SER A 155 12.38 13.28 -25.26
N PRO A 156 11.56 12.42 -25.89
CA PRO A 156 11.96 11.08 -26.38
C PRO A 156 13.26 11.05 -27.20
N GLU A 157 13.50 12.07 -28.03
CA GLU A 157 14.69 12.16 -28.90
C GLU A 157 15.99 12.39 -28.11
N VAL A 158 15.88 12.99 -26.91
CA VAL A 158 17.01 13.23 -26.01
C VAL A 158 17.34 11.94 -25.24
N CYS A 159 16.34 11.14 -24.90
CA CYS A 159 16.52 9.85 -24.22
C CYS A 159 17.17 8.77 -25.08
N ASP A 160 16.88 8.75 -26.38
CA ASP A 160 17.56 7.85 -27.32
C ASP A 160 19.02 8.27 -27.56
N THR A 161 19.33 9.54 -27.29
CA THR A 161 20.67 10.12 -27.47
C THR A 161 21.53 10.06 -26.20
N TYR A 162 20.92 10.10 -25.01
CA TYR A 162 21.60 10.09 -23.71
C TYR A 162 21.10 8.93 -22.83
N PRO A 163 21.97 7.98 -22.44
CA PRO A 163 21.57 6.79 -21.70
C PRO A 163 20.99 7.04 -20.30
N ASP A 164 21.12 8.28 -19.77
CA ASP A 164 20.79 8.64 -18.38
C ASP A 164 19.60 9.62 -18.26
N CYS A 165 18.73 9.73 -19.27
CA CYS A 165 17.51 10.55 -19.14
C CYS A 165 16.42 9.90 -18.26
N ARG A 166 16.65 8.65 -17.81
CA ARG A 166 15.77 7.89 -16.94
C ARG A 166 16.27 8.08 -15.52
N LEU A 167 15.38 8.45 -14.60
CA LEU A 167 15.74 8.53 -13.18
C LEU A 167 16.05 7.13 -12.64
N ASP A 168 15.27 6.12 -13.07
CA ASP A 168 15.48 4.72 -12.70
C ASP A 168 14.88 3.75 -13.75
N LEU A 169 15.43 2.54 -13.81
CA LEU A 169 14.99 1.46 -14.69
C LEU A 169 14.99 0.14 -13.91
N GLY A 170 13.85 -0.53 -13.89
CA GLY A 170 13.68 -1.81 -13.23
C GLY A 170 13.01 -1.71 -11.86
N GLY A 171 13.38 -2.62 -10.97
CA GLY A 171 12.63 -2.89 -9.75
C GLY A 171 11.29 -3.58 -10.01
N GLN A 172 10.55 -3.84 -8.93
CA GLN A 172 9.22 -4.46 -8.98
C GLN A 172 8.29 -3.68 -8.07
N LEU A 173 7.12 -3.28 -8.57
CA LEU A 173 6.07 -2.71 -7.74
C LEU A 173 5.36 -3.85 -7.01
N THR A 174 5.48 -3.84 -5.68
CA THR A 174 4.93 -4.87 -4.81
C THR A 174 3.72 -4.34 -4.05
N ALA A 175 2.83 -5.26 -3.66
CA ALA A 175 1.63 -4.94 -2.90
C ALA A 175 1.56 -5.79 -1.63
N THR A 176 1.35 -5.14 -0.49
CA THR A 176 1.21 -5.80 0.82
C THR A 176 -0.17 -5.54 1.39
N ALA A 177 -0.91 -6.59 1.71
CA ALA A 177 -2.26 -6.46 2.29
C ALA A 177 -2.21 -5.76 3.65
N VAL A 178 -3.07 -4.75 3.82
CA VAL A 178 -3.26 -4.06 5.10
C VAL A 178 -4.28 -4.86 5.92
N PRO A 179 -3.92 -5.37 7.12
CA PRO A 179 -4.84 -6.16 7.93
C PRO A 179 -6.02 -5.32 8.41
N GLU A 180 -7.23 -5.84 8.22
CA GLU A 180 -8.41 -5.21 8.78
C GLU A 180 -8.40 -5.25 10.31
N PRO A 181 -8.91 -4.20 10.99
CA PRO A 181 -8.96 -4.15 12.46
C PRO A 181 -9.64 -5.37 13.11
N GLY A 182 -10.61 -6.00 12.43
CA GLY A 182 -11.30 -7.21 12.91
C GLY A 182 -10.42 -8.46 12.96
N ALA A 183 -9.50 -8.63 12.01
CA ALA A 183 -8.62 -9.80 11.94
C ALA A 183 -7.59 -9.83 13.08
N ILE A 184 -7.12 -8.65 13.51
CA ILE A 184 -6.14 -8.50 14.60
C ILE A 184 -6.75 -8.92 15.96
N LEU A 185 -8.03 -8.65 16.17
CA LEU A 185 -8.72 -8.99 17.42
C LEU A 185 -9.02 -10.49 17.56
N GLY A 186 -9.26 -11.20 16.45
CA GLY A 186 -9.51 -12.65 16.46
C GLY A 186 -8.31 -13.48 16.96
N LEU A 187 -7.08 -13.07 16.62
CA LEU A 187 -5.86 -13.76 17.05
C LEU A 187 -5.58 -13.67 18.55
N LEU A 188 -6.04 -12.62 19.24
CA LEU A 188 -5.82 -12.45 20.68
C LEU A 188 -6.76 -13.31 21.54
N VAL A 189 -7.93 -13.71 21.04
CA VAL A 189 -8.93 -14.48 21.81
C VAL A 189 -8.58 -15.97 21.92
N VAL A 190 -7.83 -16.53 20.96
CA VAL A 190 -7.42 -17.95 20.96
C VAL A 190 -6.35 -18.26 22.04
N GLY A 191 -5.65 -17.24 22.55
CA GLY A 191 -4.60 -17.41 23.56
C GLY A 191 -5.09 -17.64 25.00
N SER A 192 -6.37 -17.44 25.31
CA SER A 192 -6.87 -17.42 26.70
C SER A 192 -7.58 -18.69 27.19
N LEU A 193 -7.80 -19.72 26.36
CA LEU A 193 -8.55 -20.92 26.75
C LEU A 193 -7.71 -22.04 27.41
N SER A 194 -6.40 -21.84 27.58
CA SER A 194 -5.49 -22.87 28.09
C SER A 194 -5.19 -22.78 29.59
N ARG A 195 -6.16 -22.45 30.44
CA ARG A 195 -6.02 -22.62 31.90
C ARG A 195 -7.22 -23.34 32.54
N VAL A 196 -7.16 -24.67 32.37
CA VAL A 196 -7.40 -25.68 33.42
C VAL A 196 -8.70 -25.56 34.21
N LEU A 197 -9.73 -26.23 33.69
CA LEU A 197 -10.68 -26.97 34.52
C LEU A 197 -9.91 -27.98 35.39
N LYS A 198 -9.93 -27.82 36.71
CA LYS A 198 -10.05 -28.93 37.68
C LYS A 198 -10.22 -28.44 39.12
N ARG A 199 -11.49 -28.40 39.59
CA ARG A 199 -11.97 -28.65 40.97
C ARG A 199 -13.38 -29.23 40.80
N LYS A 200 -13.83 -30.35 41.39
CA LYS A 200 -13.77 -30.93 42.76
C LYS A 200 -13.71 -32.48 42.68
N LEU A 201 -13.08 -33.29 43.55
CA LEU A 201 -13.19 -33.57 45.02
C LEU A 201 -14.26 -34.65 45.36
N VAL A 202 -13.84 -35.89 45.75
CA VAL A 202 -14.39 -36.89 46.73
C VAL A 202 -13.27 -37.98 46.85
N SER A 203 -12.81 -38.52 47.99
CA SER A 203 -13.36 -38.87 49.31
C SER A 203 -12.43 -38.47 50.46
#